data_AF-A0A7X7B8T5-F1
#
_entry.id   AF-A0A7X7B8T5-F1
#
_cell.length_a   1.000
_cell.length_b   1.000
_cell.length_c   1.000
_cell.angle_alpha   90.00
_cell.angle_beta   90.00
_cell.angle_gamma   90.00
#
_symmetry.space_group_name_H-M   'P 1'
#
loop_
_entity.id
_entity.type
_entity.pdbx_description
1 polymer ?
#
loop_
_entity_poly.entity_id
_entity_poly.type
_entity_poly.pdbx_seq_one_letter_code
_entity_poly.pdbx_strand_id
1 'polypeptide(L)'
;AGTIAFLTNFFRELLSFFIIPVLGSKLKGSLAVMAPGGATTMDTTLPVITRTLGSGVAAIALINGAIVSLLVPLVVPFLLSL
;
A
#
# COMPACT_ATOMS: atom_id res chain seq x y z
N ALA A 1 -9.69 -0.20 20.94
CA ALA A 1 -9.86 0.00 19.48
C ALA A 1 -8.64 0.66 18.84
N GLY A 2 -8.25 1.88 19.25
CA GLY A 2 -7.13 2.62 18.65
C GLY A 2 -5.78 1.90 18.62
N THR A 3 -5.37 1.24 19.72
CA THR A 3 -4.10 0.49 19.77
C THR A 3 -4.06 -0.66 18.76
N ILE A 4 -5.16 -1.39 18.60
CA ILE A 4 -5.26 -2.48 17.62
C ILE A 4 -5.17 -1.92 16.20
N ALA A 5 -5.86 -0.81 15.92
CA ALA A 5 -5.78 -0.15 14.62
C ALA A 5 -4.37 0.34 14.30
N PHE A 6 -3.69 0.97 15.27
CA PHE A 6 -2.30 1.39 15.14
C PHE A 6 -1.36 0.21 14.88
N LEU A 7 -1.42 -0.84 15.71
CA LEU A 7 -0.59 -2.03 15.54
C LEU A 7 -0.87 -2.74 14.22
N THR A 8 -2.13 -2.81 13.80
CA THR A 8 -2.51 -3.41 12.50
C THR A 8 -1.92 -2.61 11.35
N ASN A 9 -1.98 -1.28 11.39
CA ASN A 9 -1.36 -0.44 10.37
C ASN A 9 0.17 -0.59 10.35
N PHE A 10 0.80 -0.57 11.53
CA PHE A 10 2.24 -0.75 11.69
C PHE A 10 2.72 -2.10 11.15
N PHE A 11 2.08 -3.20 11.55
CA PHE A 11 2.45 -4.53 11.07
C PHE A 11 2.17 -4.72 9.58
N ARG A 12 1.04 -4.20 9.06
CA ARG A 12 0.77 -4.22 7.61
C ARG A 12 1.90 -3.53 6.86
N GLU A 13 2.28 -2.33 7.28
CA GLU A 13 3.35 -1.55 6.64
C GLU A 13 4.71 -2.25 6.72
N LEU A 14 5.07 -2.79 7.89
CA LEU A 14 6.28 -3.59 8.08
C LEU A 14 6.29 -4.81 7.15
N LEU A 15 5.19 -5.56 7.07
CA LEU A 15 5.06 -6.73 6.20
C LEU A 15 5.16 -6.34 4.72
N SER A 16 4.62 -5.19 4.32
CA SER A 16 4.68 -4.71 2.94
C SER A 16 6.10 -4.50 2.44
N PHE A 17 7.03 -4.05 3.29
CA PHE A 17 8.45 -3.96 2.92
C PHE A 17 9.07 -5.30 2.52
N PHE A 18 8.58 -6.42 3.06
CA PHE A 18 9.04 -7.77 2.71
C PHE A 18 8.23 -8.38 1.56
N ILE A 19 6.92 -8.20 1.57
CA ILE A 19 6.01 -8.81 0.59
C ILE A 19 6.21 -8.19 -0.80
N ILE A 20 6.39 -6.86 -0.90
CA ILE A 20 6.50 -6.16 -2.19
C ILE A 20 7.68 -6.69 -3.03
N PRO A 21 8.92 -6.80 -2.52
CA PRO A 21 10.03 -7.40 -3.27
C PRO A 21 9.77 -8.85 -3.68
N VAL A 22 9.17 -9.66 -2.79
CA VAL A 22 8.86 -11.06 -3.06
C VAL A 22 7.83 -11.17 -4.20
N LEU A 23 6.78 -10.36 -4.16
CA LEU A 23 5.78 -10.31 -5.23
C LEU A 23 6.37 -9.76 -6.53
N GLY A 24 7.32 -8.82 -6.47
CA GLY A 24 8.04 -8.33 -7.65
C GLY A 24 8.67 -9.46 -8.48
N SER A 25 9.32 -10.40 -7.80
CA SER A 25 9.92 -11.58 -8.44
C SER A 25 8.88 -12.55 -9.01
N LYS A 26 7.73 -12.73 -8.36
CA LYS A 26 6.70 -13.71 -8.74
C LYS A 26 5.73 -13.18 -9.80
N LEU A 27 5.41 -11.89 -9.76
CA LEU A 27 4.40 -11.25 -10.61
C LEU A 27 5.00 -10.51 -11.81
N LYS A 28 6.29 -10.71 -12.10
CA LYS A 28 7.00 -10.23 -13.30
C LYS A 28 6.77 -8.74 -13.59
N GLY A 29 6.84 -7.90 -12.56
CA GLY A 29 6.71 -6.45 -12.72
C GLY A 29 5.28 -5.91 -12.86
N SER A 30 4.24 -6.71 -12.57
CA SER A 30 2.84 -6.24 -12.53
C SER A 30 2.63 -5.13 -11.49
N LEU A 31 1.74 -4.18 -11.78
CA LEU A 31 1.31 -3.14 -10.83
C LEU A 31 0.61 -3.73 -9.58
N ALA A 32 0.09 -4.96 -9.67
CA ALA A 32 -0.51 -5.67 -8.53
C ALA A 32 0.47 -5.86 -7.35
N VAL A 33 1.79 -5.77 -7.61
CA VAL A 33 2.85 -5.83 -6.59
C VAL A 33 2.69 -4.74 -5.52
N MET A 34 2.01 -3.64 -5.83
CA MET A 34 1.82 -2.49 -4.92
C MET A 34 0.68 -2.69 -3.91
N ALA A 35 -0.18 -3.70 -4.10
CA ALA A 35 -1.37 -3.92 -3.28
C ALA A 35 -1.12 -4.01 -1.76
N PRO A 36 -0.06 -4.66 -1.26
CA PRO A 36 0.22 -4.70 0.18
C PRO A 36 0.45 -3.30 0.79
N GLY A 37 0.96 -2.34 0.01
CA GLY A 37 1.25 -0.99 0.47
C GLY A 37 0.00 -0.12 0.72
N GLY A 38 -1.15 -0.43 0.14
CA GLY A 38 -2.39 0.33 0.36
C GLY A 38 -2.24 1.85 0.17
N ALA A 39 -2.67 2.65 1.15
CA ALA A 39 -2.51 4.11 1.12
C ALA A 39 -1.02 4.54 1.15
N THR A 40 -0.17 3.75 1.79
CA THR A 40 1.26 4.07 1.98
C THR A 40 2.10 3.86 0.72
N THR A 41 1.51 3.48 -0.41
CA THR A 41 2.22 3.47 -1.71
C THR A 41 2.61 4.87 -2.16
N MET A 42 1.98 5.91 -1.60
CA MET A 42 2.32 7.31 -1.89
C MET A 42 3.59 7.77 -1.16
N ASP A 43 3.89 7.24 0.02
CA ASP A 43 4.95 7.77 0.88
C ASP A 43 5.90 6.66 1.37
N THR A 44 5.57 5.93 2.42
CA THR A 44 6.53 5.10 3.15
C THR A 44 6.93 3.86 2.36
N THR A 45 6.01 3.26 1.59
CA THR A 45 6.31 2.11 0.73
C THR A 45 6.72 2.50 -0.70
N LEU A 46 6.69 3.79 -1.06
CA LEU A 46 7.11 4.26 -2.38
C LEU A 46 8.55 3.86 -2.75
N PRO A 47 9.56 3.95 -1.85
CA PRO A 47 10.93 3.56 -2.17
C PRO A 47 11.07 2.06 -2.46
N VAL A 48 10.33 1.20 -1.74
CA VAL A 48 10.40 -0.25 -1.97
C VAL A 48 9.71 -0.63 -3.29
N ILE A 49 8.63 0.06 -3.65
CA ILE A 49 7.93 -0.12 -4.92
C ILE A 49 8.82 0.30 -6.10
N THR A 50 9.38 1.50 -6.06
CA THR A 50 10.23 2.03 -7.15
C THR A 50 11.52 1.25 -7.30
N ARG A 51 12.05 0.67 -6.21
CA ARG A 51 13.18 -0.27 -6.28
C ARG A 51 12.81 -1.62 -6.88
N THR A 52 11.55 -2.05 -6.73
CA THR A 52 11.07 -3.35 -7.20
C THR A 52 10.56 -3.31 -8.65
N LEU A 53 9.85 -2.25 -9.03
CA LEU A 53 9.18 -2.11 -10.34
C LEU A 53 9.85 -1.07 -11.26
N GLY A 54 10.86 -0.34 -10.76
CA GLY A 54 11.51 0.75 -11.46
C GLY A 54 10.95 2.13 -11.10
N SER A 55 11.72 3.18 -11.34
CA SER A 55 11.35 4.56 -11.02
C SER A 55 10.16 5.09 -11.85
N GLY A 56 9.92 4.52 -13.03
CA GLY A 56 8.83 4.92 -13.92
C GLY A 56 7.42 4.74 -13.34
N VAL A 57 7.26 3.88 -12.31
CA VAL A 57 5.96 3.67 -11.65
C VAL A 57 5.69 4.62 -10.47
N ALA A 58 6.60 5.54 -10.16
CA ALA A 58 6.47 6.41 -8.98
C ALA A 58 5.17 7.24 -8.99
N ALA A 59 4.82 7.84 -10.13
CA ALA A 59 3.57 8.59 -10.28
C ALA A 59 2.34 7.71 -10.09
N ILE A 60 2.37 6.48 -10.59
CA ILE A 60 1.28 5.51 -10.42
C ILE A 60 1.12 5.13 -8.95
N ALA A 61 2.23 4.96 -8.22
CA ALA A 61 2.23 4.65 -6.79
C ALA A 61 1.70 5.79 -5.91
N LEU A 62 2.05 7.03 -6.25
CA LEU A 62 1.46 8.22 -5.65
C LEU A 62 -0.05 8.26 -5.86
N ILE A 63 -0.52 8.09 -7.10
CA ILE A 63 -1.95 8.14 -7.43
C ILE A 63 -2.71 7.00 -6.74
N ASN A 64 -2.17 5.79 -6.72
CA ASN A 64 -2.79 4.66 -6.02
C ASN A 64 -3.01 4.98 -4.53
N GLY A 65 -1.97 5.47 -3.85
CA GLY A 65 -2.07 5.81 -2.43
C GLY A 65 -3.04 6.98 -2.17
N ALA A 66 -3.12 7.93 -3.11
CA ALA A 66 -4.05 9.05 -3.06
C ALA A 66 -5.49 8.56 -3.11
N ILE A 67 -5.80 7.70 -4.08
CA ILE A 67 -7.13 7.13 -4.27
C ILE A 67 -7.54 6.35 -3.02
N VAL A 68 -6.67 5.48 -2.49
CA VAL A 68 -6.97 4.73 -1.26
C VAL A 68 -7.23 5.67 -0.09
N SER A 69 -6.43 6.73 0.07
CA SER A 69 -6.62 7.74 1.13
C SER A 69 -7.94 8.51 0.99
N LEU A 70 -8.31 8.91 -0.24
CA LEU A 70 -9.56 9.60 -0.52
C LEU A 70 -10.79 8.73 -0.26
N LEU A 71 -10.65 7.40 -0.37
CA LEU A 71 -11.74 6.46 -0.10
C LEU A 71 -11.97 6.21 1.40
N VAL A 72 -11.01 6.49 2.27
CA VAL A 72 -11.14 6.28 3.73
C VAL A 72 -12.42 6.89 4.33
N PRO A 73 -12.75 8.18 4.11
CA PRO A 73 -13.95 8.80 4.70
C PRO A 73 -15.27 8.21 4.17
N LEU A 74 -15.25 7.44 3.08
CA LEU A 74 -16.43 6.75 2.54
C LEU A 74 -16.49 5.30 3.04
N VAL A 75 -15.40 4.55 2.81
CA VAL A 75 -15.34 3.11 3.02
C VAL A 75 -15.33 2.75 4.50
N VAL A 76 -14.62 3.51 5.34
CA VAL A 76 -14.54 3.19 6.77
C VAL A 76 -15.89 3.33 7.47
N PRO A 77 -16.63 4.46 7.35
CA PRO A 77 -17.97 4.56 7.94
C PRO A 77 -18.95 3.53 7.38
N PHE A 78 -18.89 3.24 6.07
CA PHE A 78 -19.71 2.21 5.45
C PHE A 78 -19.47 0.83 6.08
N LEU A 79 -18.21 0.41 6.22
CA LEU A 79 -17.85 -0.88 6.82
C LEU A 79 -18.22 -0.97 8.31
N LEU A 80 -18.18 0.15 9.04
CA LEU A 80 -18.60 0.20 10.44
C LEU A 80 -20.13 0.13 10.60
N SER A 81 -20.88 0.46 9.55
CA SER A 81 -22.34 0.41 9.53
C SER A 81 -22.92 -0.94 9.07
N LEU A 82 -22.08 -1.82 8.54
CA LEU A 82 -22.42 -3.18 8.11
C LEU A 82 -22.42 -4.15 9.30
#